data_AF-X1MJP0-F1
#
_entry.id   AF-X1MJP0-F1
#
_cell.length_a   1.000
_cell.length_b   1.000
_cell.length_c   1.000
_cell.angle_alpha   90.00
_cell.angle_beta   90.00
_cell.angle_gamma   90.00
#
_symmetry.space_group_name_H-M   'P 1'
#
loop_
_entity.id
_entity.type
_entity.pdbx_description
1 polymer ?
#
loop_
_entity_poly.entity_id
_entity_poly.type
_entity_poly.pdbx_seq_one_letter_code
_entity_poly.pdbx_strand_id
1 'polypeptide(L)'
;LDLNKWAQSFTELSKYASTPHILMPCGSGSMPPQPEIPKALSNWNITHPDIEMKMATPSEFFQALEKTERKLEIVEGELYDDELEEIFPQVCTSRIWIVQGVRECENLLITAEEFATIAWLLGADYPASEFREAWKKFLFIAFHDVITGCGVDDIYNEVREIFDFLKEQLSNILTRSLDYIANKINTKGKVIAVFNPLPWSVTNWVEANAESSQGFAAELPPLGYKVYSGVTLEEETKGKIEVGEEQIETPFFKVTVDKGTGILTSWIRKVASQSKETSS
;
A
#
# COMPACT_ATOMS: atom_id res chain seq x y z
N LEU A 1 12.59 -21.02 -24.93
CA LEU A 1 11.58 -21.38 -25.95
C LEU A 1 12.00 -22.66 -26.63
N ASP A 2 11.07 -23.57 -26.91
CA ASP A 2 11.38 -24.76 -27.69
C ASP A 2 11.41 -24.38 -29.18
N LEU A 3 12.61 -24.30 -29.76
CA LEU A 3 12.80 -23.95 -31.17
C LEU A 3 12.04 -24.87 -32.12
N ASN A 4 11.82 -26.13 -31.73
CA ASN A 4 11.12 -27.12 -32.56
C ASN A 4 9.62 -26.80 -32.68
N LYS A 5 9.09 -25.92 -31.82
CA LYS A 5 7.67 -25.54 -31.78
C LYS A 5 7.40 -24.15 -32.35
N TRP A 6 8.37 -23.45 -32.93
CA TRP A 6 8.18 -22.09 -33.46
C TRP A 6 7.03 -21.98 -34.46
N ALA A 7 6.94 -22.88 -35.44
CA ALA A 7 5.85 -22.85 -36.42
C ALA A 7 4.48 -23.09 -35.79
N GLN A 8 4.42 -24.00 -34.81
CA GLN A 8 3.21 -24.25 -34.04
C GLN A 8 2.83 -23.03 -33.20
N SER A 9 3.77 -22.46 -32.45
CA SER A 9 3.55 -21.27 -31.62
C SER A 9 3.10 -20.07 -32.46
N PHE A 10 3.73 -19.84 -33.61
CA PHE A 10 3.30 -18.80 -34.56
C PHE A 10 1.85 -19.03 -35.00
N THR A 11 1.51 -20.25 -35.39
CA THR A 11 0.15 -20.61 -35.83
C THR A 11 -0.87 -20.38 -34.71
N GLU A 12 -0.58 -20.80 -33.49
CA GLU A 12 -1.49 -20.58 -32.35
C GLU A 12 -1.67 -19.09 -32.02
N LEU A 13 -0.58 -18.34 -31.93
CA LEU A 13 -0.62 -16.92 -31.58
C LEU A 13 -1.28 -16.07 -32.68
N SER A 14 -1.12 -16.44 -33.95
CA SER A 14 -1.76 -15.75 -35.08
C SER A 14 -3.29 -15.75 -35.01
N LYS A 15 -3.91 -16.73 -34.33
CA LYS A 15 -5.38 -16.81 -34.17
C LYS A 15 -5.94 -15.66 -33.32
N TYR A 16 -5.13 -15.14 -32.40
CA TYR A 16 -5.50 -14.06 -31.48
C TYR A 16 -4.95 -12.69 -31.93
N ALA A 17 -4.10 -12.67 -32.95
CA ALA A 17 -3.49 -11.44 -33.42
C ALA A 17 -4.51 -10.57 -34.16
N SER A 18 -4.71 -9.35 -33.66
CA SER A 18 -5.51 -8.33 -34.33
C SER A 18 -4.71 -7.57 -35.39
N THR A 19 -3.41 -7.80 -35.57
CA THR A 19 -2.61 -7.14 -36.61
C THR A 19 -1.65 -8.12 -37.26
N PRO A 20 -0.98 -7.75 -38.37
CA PRO A 20 0.09 -8.56 -38.95
C PRO A 20 1.31 -8.74 -38.02
N HIS A 21 1.38 -8.01 -36.90
CA HIS A 21 2.46 -8.11 -35.93
C HIS A 21 2.07 -9.09 -34.82
N ILE A 22 2.80 -10.21 -34.74
CA ILE A 22 2.60 -11.27 -33.75
C ILE A 22 3.72 -11.21 -32.71
N LEU A 23 3.37 -11.08 -31.43
CA LEU A 23 4.32 -11.13 -30.33
C LEU A 23 4.58 -12.58 -29.92
N MET A 24 5.84 -13.01 -29.99
CA MET A 24 6.28 -14.32 -29.53
C MET A 24 7.29 -14.15 -28.39
N PRO A 25 6.87 -14.21 -27.10
CA PRO A 25 7.76 -13.96 -25.98
C PRO A 25 8.91 -14.96 -25.91
N CYS A 26 10.16 -14.51 -26.06
CA CYS A 26 11.35 -15.37 -26.01
C CYS A 26 11.86 -15.52 -24.57
N GLY A 27 11.22 -16.36 -23.77
CA GLY A 27 11.53 -16.46 -22.35
C GLY A 27 10.66 -17.45 -21.59
N SER A 28 11.06 -17.72 -20.35
CA SER A 28 10.20 -18.23 -19.27
C SER A 28 10.82 -17.80 -17.93
N GLY A 29 10.13 -18.08 -16.82
CA GLY A 29 10.68 -17.87 -15.48
C GLY A 29 12.07 -18.49 -15.36
N SER A 30 13.06 -17.66 -14.96
CA SER A 30 14.45 -18.07 -14.71
C SER A 30 15.20 -18.67 -15.90
N MET A 31 14.76 -18.47 -17.15
CA MET A 31 15.44 -19.00 -18.33
C MET A 31 16.59 -18.08 -18.78
N PRO A 32 17.83 -18.59 -18.95
CA PRO A 32 18.93 -17.77 -19.44
C PRO A 32 18.74 -17.38 -20.92
N PRO A 33 19.43 -16.34 -21.41
CA PRO A 33 19.45 -16.00 -22.82
C PRO A 33 19.89 -17.20 -23.67
N GLN A 34 19.18 -17.44 -24.77
CA GLN A 34 19.40 -18.59 -25.65
C GLN A 34 20.30 -18.17 -26.84
N PRO A 35 21.61 -18.51 -26.85
CA PRO A 35 22.55 -18.05 -27.88
C PRO A 35 22.26 -18.59 -29.30
N GLU A 36 21.46 -19.65 -29.40
CA GLU A 36 21.06 -20.27 -30.66
C GLU A 36 19.97 -19.46 -31.42
N ILE A 37 19.29 -18.52 -30.75
CA ILE A 37 18.16 -17.77 -31.30
C ILE A 37 18.51 -17.00 -32.58
N PRO A 38 19.61 -16.24 -32.68
CA PRO A 38 19.94 -15.50 -33.91
C PRO A 38 20.11 -16.41 -35.13
N LYS A 39 20.72 -17.59 -34.94
CA LYS A 39 20.90 -18.59 -35.99
C LYS A 39 19.56 -19.22 -36.38
N ALA A 40 18.73 -19.59 -35.40
CA ALA A 40 17.40 -20.13 -35.64
C ALA A 40 16.50 -19.14 -36.39
N LEU A 41 16.55 -17.86 -36.03
CA LEU A 41 15.81 -16.78 -36.69
C LEU A 41 16.26 -16.58 -38.14
N SER A 42 17.57 -16.62 -38.39
CA SER A 42 18.10 -16.53 -39.75
C SER A 42 17.59 -17.69 -40.61
N ASN A 43 17.59 -18.91 -40.07
CA ASN A 43 17.06 -20.09 -40.76
C ASN A 43 15.54 -20.01 -40.98
N TRP A 44 14.80 -19.47 -40.02
CA TRP A 44 13.36 -19.23 -40.16
C TRP A 44 13.07 -18.32 -41.35
N ASN A 45 13.73 -17.16 -41.43
CA ASN A 45 13.50 -16.20 -42.52
C ASN A 45 13.91 -16.73 -43.89
N ILE A 46 14.86 -17.67 -43.96
CA ILE A 46 15.20 -18.38 -45.20
C ILE A 46 14.10 -19.38 -45.61
N THR A 47 13.50 -20.06 -44.63
CA THR A 47 12.54 -21.15 -44.86
C THR A 47 11.08 -20.67 -44.99
N HIS A 48 10.77 -19.47 -44.49
CA HIS A 48 9.44 -18.88 -44.47
C HIS A 48 9.47 -17.47 -45.09
N PRO A 49 9.62 -17.35 -46.43
CA PRO A 49 9.84 -16.06 -47.09
C PRO A 49 8.67 -15.07 -46.93
N ASP A 50 7.46 -15.58 -46.66
CA ASP A 50 6.26 -14.77 -46.47
C ASP A 50 6.09 -14.25 -45.02
N ILE A 51 6.93 -14.71 -44.09
CA ILE A 51 6.82 -14.40 -42.66
C ILE A 51 8.16 -13.91 -42.14
N GLU A 52 8.26 -12.60 -41.93
CA GLU A 52 9.44 -12.00 -41.31
C GLU A 52 9.40 -12.22 -39.78
N MET A 53 10.35 -13.00 -39.27
CA MET A 53 10.63 -13.09 -37.84
C MET A 53 11.83 -12.21 -37.48
N LYS A 54 11.68 -11.37 -36.46
CA LYS A 54 12.75 -10.49 -35.96
C LYS A 54 12.85 -10.56 -34.44
N MET A 55 14.06 -10.42 -33.91
CA MET A 55 14.24 -10.09 -32.49
C MET A 55 13.82 -8.63 -32.29
N ALA A 56 12.88 -8.40 -31.39
CA ALA A 56 12.36 -7.08 -31.11
C ALA A 56 12.21 -6.88 -29.60
N THR A 57 12.34 -5.62 -29.18
CA THR A 57 11.96 -5.18 -27.84
C THR A 57 10.45 -4.99 -27.74
N PRO A 58 9.87 -4.99 -26.52
CA PRO A 58 8.46 -4.63 -26.33
C PRO A 58 8.13 -3.28 -26.97
N SER A 59 9.01 -2.28 -26.82
CA SER A 59 8.79 -0.94 -27.40
C SER A 59 8.67 -0.95 -28.92
N GLU A 60 9.52 -1.70 -29.63
CA GLU A 60 9.43 -1.82 -31.09
C GLU A 60 8.16 -2.53 -31.54
N PHE A 61 7.70 -3.53 -30.78
CA PHE A 61 6.43 -4.21 -31.06
C PHE A 61 5.23 -3.26 -30.91
N PHE A 62 5.13 -2.55 -29.79
CA PHE A 62 4.01 -1.62 -29.55
C PHE A 62 4.01 -0.44 -30.54
N GLN A 63 5.19 0.09 -30.90
CA GLN A 63 5.27 1.12 -31.96
C GLN A 63 4.82 0.61 -33.33
N ALA A 64 5.08 -0.67 -33.66
CA ALA A 64 4.59 -1.27 -34.90
C ALA A 64 3.07 -1.47 -34.86
N LEU A 65 2.54 -1.91 -33.71
CA LEU A 65 1.10 -2.09 -33.48
C LEU A 65 0.34 -0.77 -33.65
N GLU A 66 0.82 0.32 -33.04
CA GLU A 66 0.22 1.66 -33.13
C GLU A 66 0.18 2.19 -34.56
N LYS A 67 1.21 1.90 -35.38
CA LYS A 67 1.26 2.30 -36.79
C LYS A 67 0.22 1.63 -37.68
N THR A 68 -0.39 0.53 -37.22
CA THR A 68 -1.47 -0.11 -38.00
C THR A 68 -2.78 0.67 -37.95
N GLU A 69 -2.88 1.67 -37.08
CA GLU A 69 -4.07 2.52 -36.87
C GLU A 69 -5.37 1.72 -36.64
N ARG A 70 -5.24 0.46 -36.20
CA ARG A 70 -6.38 -0.41 -35.94
C ARG A 70 -7.07 0.01 -34.65
N LYS A 71 -8.40 0.15 -34.72
CA LYS A 71 -9.23 0.32 -33.53
C LYS A 71 -9.35 -1.02 -32.81
N LEU A 72 -8.80 -1.10 -31.60
CA LEU A 72 -8.90 -2.24 -30.71
C LEU A 72 -10.13 -2.11 -29.82
N GLU A 73 -10.59 -3.23 -29.31
CA GLU A 73 -11.64 -3.26 -28.28
C GLU A 73 -11.13 -2.62 -26.98
N ILE A 74 -12.03 -1.96 -26.26
CA ILE A 74 -11.74 -1.33 -24.98
C ILE A 74 -12.39 -2.17 -23.89
N VAL A 75 -11.59 -2.58 -22.92
CA VAL A 75 -12.04 -3.22 -21.68
C VAL A 75 -11.79 -2.24 -20.54
N GLU A 76 -12.81 -2.00 -19.71
CA GLU A 76 -12.77 -1.02 -18.62
C GLU A 76 -12.98 -1.72 -17.27
N GLY A 77 -12.28 -1.24 -16.24
CA GLY A 77 -12.38 -1.77 -14.87
C GLY A 77 -11.19 -2.62 -14.45
N GLU A 78 -11.38 -3.38 -13.36
CA GLU A 78 -10.40 -4.36 -12.88
C GLU A 78 -10.38 -5.59 -13.80
N LEU A 79 -9.19 -6.10 -14.11
CA LEU A 79 -9.01 -7.23 -15.02
C LEU A 79 -9.08 -8.57 -14.26
N TYR A 80 -10.16 -8.78 -13.51
CA TYR A 80 -10.51 -10.09 -12.96
C TYR A 80 -11.34 -10.83 -14.01
N ASP A 81 -10.88 -12.03 -14.36
CA ASP A 81 -11.57 -12.94 -15.27
C ASP A 81 -12.32 -13.96 -14.42
N ASP A 82 -13.64 -14.04 -14.54
CA ASP A 82 -14.51 -14.97 -13.78
C ASP A 82 -14.06 -16.44 -13.94
N GLU A 83 -13.41 -16.79 -15.06
CA GLU A 83 -12.88 -18.15 -15.28
C GLU A 83 -11.52 -18.38 -14.60
N LEU A 84 -10.80 -17.30 -14.25
CA LEU A 84 -9.44 -17.35 -13.70
C LEU A 84 -9.33 -16.77 -12.27
N GLU A 85 -10.42 -16.26 -11.69
CA GLU A 85 -10.42 -15.67 -10.34
C GLU A 85 -10.00 -16.67 -9.25
N GLU A 86 -10.25 -17.97 -9.49
CA GLU A 86 -9.82 -19.06 -8.62
C GLU A 86 -8.33 -19.43 -8.78
N ILE A 87 -7.59 -18.73 -9.64
CA ILE A 87 -6.16 -18.90 -9.81
C ILE A 87 -5.44 -17.98 -8.83
N PHE A 88 -4.88 -18.58 -7.77
CA PHE A 88 -4.21 -17.93 -6.63
C PHE A 88 -5.10 -17.16 -5.60
N PRO A 89 -6.28 -17.66 -5.19
CA PRO A 89 -7.24 -16.88 -4.39
C PRO A 89 -6.77 -16.64 -2.94
N GLN A 90 -5.81 -17.42 -2.45
CA GLN A 90 -5.36 -17.41 -1.05
C GLN A 90 -4.05 -16.65 -0.82
N VAL A 91 -3.51 -15.99 -1.85
CA VAL A 91 -2.27 -15.21 -1.71
C VAL A 91 -2.38 -14.05 -0.73
N CYS A 92 -3.60 -13.54 -0.52
CA CYS A 92 -3.87 -12.46 0.41
C CYS A 92 -3.87 -12.90 1.90
N THR A 93 -3.89 -14.21 2.17
CA THR A 93 -3.93 -14.76 3.54
C THR A 93 -2.70 -15.57 3.91
N SER A 94 -1.93 -16.00 2.90
CA SER A 94 -0.62 -16.64 3.06
C SER A 94 0.32 -15.78 3.88
N ARG A 95 0.82 -16.33 5.00
CA ARG A 95 1.79 -15.67 5.90
C ARG A 95 1.35 -14.25 6.28
N ILE A 96 0.16 -14.11 6.88
CA ILE A 96 -0.49 -12.83 7.21
C ILE A 96 0.41 -11.73 7.82
N TRP A 97 1.45 -12.11 8.58
CA TRP A 97 2.42 -11.18 9.15
C TRP A 97 3.15 -10.35 8.08
N ILE A 98 3.29 -10.84 6.84
CA ILE A 98 3.88 -10.10 5.72
C ILE A 98 2.95 -8.97 5.31
N VAL A 99 1.67 -9.27 5.09
CA VAL A 99 0.65 -8.26 4.70
C VAL A 99 0.53 -7.20 5.80
N GLN A 100 0.52 -7.61 7.07
CA GLN A 100 0.50 -6.70 8.20
C GLN A 100 1.77 -5.83 8.26
N GLY A 101 2.94 -6.43 8.08
CA GLY A 101 4.22 -5.72 8.07
C GLY A 101 4.35 -4.73 6.91
N VAL A 102 3.89 -5.10 5.71
CA VAL A 102 3.81 -4.19 4.56
C VAL A 102 2.91 -3.01 4.88
N ARG A 103 1.71 -3.26 5.42
CA ARG A 103 0.77 -2.18 5.74
C ARG A 103 1.31 -1.23 6.81
N GLU A 104 1.98 -1.77 7.82
CA GLU A 104 2.64 -0.98 8.86
C GLU A 104 3.77 -0.12 8.28
N CYS A 105 4.66 -0.72 7.48
CA CYS A 105 5.78 -0.01 6.87
C CYS A 105 5.34 1.00 5.82
N GLU A 106 4.30 0.70 5.03
CA GLU A 106 3.69 1.63 4.06
C GLU A 106 3.19 2.88 4.77
N ASN A 107 2.37 2.70 5.82
CA ASN A 107 1.85 3.83 6.59
C ASN A 107 2.98 4.66 7.22
N LEU A 108 4.01 3.99 7.78
CA LEU A 108 5.15 4.67 8.38
C LEU A 108 6.00 5.41 7.34
N LEU A 109 6.19 4.83 6.16
CA LEU A 109 6.95 5.41 5.05
C LEU A 109 6.30 6.71 4.56
N ILE A 110 4.99 6.65 4.28
CA ILE A 110 4.21 7.82 3.86
C ILE A 110 4.21 8.88 4.95
N THR A 111 3.93 8.51 6.21
CA THR A 111 3.92 9.46 7.34
C THR A 111 5.27 10.13 7.55
N ALA A 112 6.37 9.37 7.49
CA ALA A 112 7.71 9.92 7.63
C ALA A 112 8.03 10.89 6.50
N GLU A 113 7.66 10.57 5.26
CA GLU A 113 7.88 11.42 4.08
C GLU A 113 7.09 12.72 4.13
N GLU A 114 5.82 12.66 4.58
CA GLU A 114 4.97 13.84 4.80
C GLU A 114 5.60 14.81 5.80
N PHE A 115 5.96 14.34 6.99
CA PHE A 115 6.54 15.21 8.02
C PHE A 115 7.95 15.66 7.70
N ALA A 116 8.76 14.84 7.04
CA ALA A 116 10.07 15.26 6.53
C ALA A 116 9.94 16.38 5.49
N THR A 117 8.92 16.31 4.64
CA THR A 117 8.61 17.37 3.67
C THR A 117 8.21 18.66 4.38
N ILE A 118 7.35 18.59 5.40
CA ILE A 118 6.97 19.75 6.21
C ILE A 118 8.19 20.35 6.92
N ALA A 119 9.02 19.51 7.55
CA ALA A 119 10.24 19.97 8.20
C ALA A 119 11.20 20.64 7.21
N TRP A 120 11.34 20.09 6.00
CA TRP A 120 12.14 20.68 4.93
C TRP A 120 11.62 22.06 4.50
N LEU A 121 10.31 22.22 4.33
CA LEU A 121 9.68 23.52 4.04
C LEU A 121 9.91 24.55 5.15
N LEU A 122 10.11 24.10 6.39
CA LEU A 122 10.44 24.94 7.54
C LEU A 122 11.95 25.17 7.73
N GLY A 123 12.78 24.61 6.84
CA GLY A 123 14.23 24.82 6.78
C GLY A 123 15.10 23.69 7.32
N ALA A 124 14.56 22.47 7.49
CA ALA A 124 15.39 21.28 7.72
C ALA A 124 15.97 20.76 6.38
N ASP A 125 16.95 19.86 6.45
CA ASP A 125 17.39 19.11 5.28
C ASP A 125 16.43 17.94 5.01
N TYR A 126 16.11 17.69 3.74
CA TYR A 126 15.27 16.55 3.35
C TYR A 126 16.12 15.28 3.17
N PRO A 127 15.81 14.16 3.85
CA PRO A 127 16.65 12.95 3.87
C PRO A 127 16.44 12.07 2.61
N ALA A 128 16.68 12.63 1.42
CA ALA A 128 16.40 11.98 0.14
C ALA A 128 17.12 10.63 -0.07
N SER A 129 18.36 10.49 0.40
CA SER A 129 19.10 9.24 0.28
C SER A 129 18.52 8.14 1.15
N GLU A 130 18.08 8.48 2.37
CA GLU A 130 17.49 7.55 3.32
C GLU A 130 16.13 7.06 2.79
N PHE A 131 15.27 7.96 2.30
CA PHE A 131 14.03 7.57 1.65
C PHE A 131 14.23 6.74 0.39
N ARG A 132 15.24 7.05 -0.43
CA ARG A 132 15.56 6.24 -1.62
C ARG A 132 15.91 4.80 -1.24
N GLU A 133 16.66 4.60 -0.15
CA GLU A 133 16.96 3.26 0.35
C GLU A 133 15.73 2.56 0.90
N ALA A 134 14.93 3.26 1.72
CA ALA A 134 13.69 2.72 2.27
C ALA A 134 12.71 2.30 1.16
N TRP A 135 12.49 3.15 0.14
CA TRP A 135 11.65 2.83 -1.01
C TRP A 135 12.15 1.62 -1.80
N LYS A 136 13.47 1.50 -2.04
CA LYS A 136 14.03 0.32 -2.72
C LYS A 136 13.74 -0.97 -1.96
N LYS A 137 13.93 -0.95 -0.64
CA LYS A 137 13.67 -2.09 0.24
C LYS A 137 12.18 -2.42 0.34
N PHE A 138 11.32 -1.41 0.43
CA PHE A 138 9.87 -1.60 0.42
C PHE A 138 9.39 -2.22 -0.91
N LEU A 139 9.87 -1.70 -2.05
CA LEU A 139 9.53 -2.23 -3.37
C LEU A 139 10.04 -3.65 -3.60
N PHE A 140 11.13 -4.04 -2.94
CA PHE A 140 11.60 -5.43 -2.94
C PHE A 140 10.58 -6.36 -2.26
N ILE A 141 10.01 -5.95 -1.12
CA ILE A 141 8.94 -6.71 -0.44
C ILE A 141 7.66 -6.74 -1.28
N ALA A 142 7.35 -5.66 -2.00
CA ALA A 142 6.19 -5.58 -2.89
C ALA A 142 6.26 -6.51 -4.12
N PHE A 143 7.37 -7.22 -4.33
CA PHE A 143 7.47 -8.25 -5.35
C PHE A 143 6.42 -9.34 -5.13
N HIS A 144 5.71 -9.73 -6.20
CA HIS A 144 4.54 -10.61 -6.08
C HIS A 144 4.84 -11.90 -5.31
N ASP A 145 5.92 -12.64 -5.59
CA ASP A 145 6.24 -13.87 -4.86
C ASP A 145 6.57 -13.66 -3.37
N VAL A 146 6.98 -12.44 -2.99
CA VAL A 146 7.31 -12.08 -1.60
C VAL A 146 6.06 -11.67 -0.84
N ILE A 147 5.33 -10.65 -1.33
CA ILE A 147 4.14 -10.13 -0.62
C ILE A 147 3.02 -11.16 -0.53
N THR A 148 2.90 -12.04 -1.52
CA THR A 148 1.92 -13.14 -1.54
C THR A 148 2.33 -14.35 -0.70
N GLY A 149 3.54 -14.36 -0.14
CA GLY A 149 3.99 -15.45 0.71
C GLY A 149 4.26 -16.77 -0.04
N CYS A 150 4.46 -16.74 -1.37
CA CYS A 150 4.60 -17.91 -2.23
C CYS A 150 6.03 -18.49 -2.36
N GLY A 151 7.05 -17.80 -1.85
CA GLY A 151 8.43 -18.30 -1.80
C GLY A 151 8.74 -19.32 -0.70
N VAL A 152 9.99 -19.81 -0.70
CA VAL A 152 10.54 -20.74 0.31
C VAL A 152 10.78 -20.05 1.65
N ASP A 153 10.86 -20.81 2.76
CA ASP A 153 10.99 -20.20 4.09
C ASP A 153 12.25 -19.32 4.27
N ASP A 154 13.37 -19.71 3.66
CA ASP A 154 14.66 -19.04 3.84
C ASP A 154 14.66 -17.58 3.38
N ILE A 155 13.91 -17.24 2.33
CA ILE A 155 13.86 -15.85 1.82
C ILE A 155 13.16 -14.89 2.79
N TYR A 156 12.31 -15.40 3.69
CA TYR A 156 11.56 -14.54 4.60
C TYR A 156 12.35 -14.08 5.82
N ASN A 157 13.56 -14.63 6.05
CA ASN A 157 14.47 -14.06 7.04
C ASN A 157 14.95 -12.68 6.57
N GLU A 158 15.30 -12.54 5.30
CA GLU A 158 15.64 -11.24 4.70
C GLU A 158 14.45 -10.27 4.74
N VAL A 159 13.23 -10.76 4.50
CA VAL A 159 12.01 -9.92 4.61
C VAL A 159 11.84 -9.36 6.02
N ARG A 160 12.11 -10.15 7.07
CA ARG A 160 12.07 -9.66 8.46
C ARG A 160 13.12 -8.60 8.72
N GLU A 161 14.36 -8.83 8.28
CA GLU A 161 15.44 -7.85 8.40
C GLU A 161 15.10 -6.54 7.67
N ILE A 162 14.46 -6.62 6.50
CA ILE A 162 14.00 -5.44 5.79
C ILE A 162 12.90 -4.71 6.59
N PHE A 163 11.92 -5.43 7.16
CA PHE A 163 10.92 -4.77 8.01
C PHE A 163 11.53 -4.08 9.21
N ASP A 164 12.47 -4.72 9.91
CA ASP A 164 13.15 -4.13 11.06
C ASP A 164 13.91 -2.86 10.64
N PHE A 165 14.65 -2.92 9.52
CA PHE A 165 15.32 -1.76 8.94
C PHE A 165 14.34 -0.63 8.62
N LEU A 166 13.22 -0.93 7.94
CA LEU A 166 12.23 0.08 7.55
C LEU A 166 11.62 0.74 8.78
N LYS A 167 11.23 -0.06 9.79
CA LYS A 167 10.65 0.45 11.04
C LYS A 167 11.62 1.38 11.76
N GLU A 168 12.89 0.97 11.90
CA GLU A 168 13.91 1.78 12.56
C GLU A 168 14.20 3.06 11.78
N GLN A 169 14.56 2.95 10.49
CA GLN A 169 14.96 4.08 9.66
C GLN A 169 13.85 5.13 9.55
N LEU A 170 12.62 4.69 9.27
CA LEU A 170 11.49 5.59 9.06
C LEU A 170 11.01 6.22 10.37
N SER A 171 11.04 5.47 11.49
CA SER A 171 10.75 6.05 12.81
C SER A 171 11.79 7.12 13.16
N ASN A 172 13.07 6.88 12.88
CA ASN A 172 14.13 7.87 13.10
C ASN A 172 13.97 9.13 12.23
N ILE A 173 13.57 8.99 10.96
CA ILE A 173 13.26 10.13 10.10
C ILE A 173 12.04 10.90 10.63
N LEU A 174 10.98 10.18 10.98
CA LEU A 174 9.75 10.77 11.50
C LEU A 174 10.01 11.54 12.80
N THR A 175 10.70 10.93 13.77
CA THR A 175 11.05 11.57 15.05
C THR A 175 11.88 12.82 14.84
N ARG A 176 12.95 12.77 14.04
CA ARG A 176 13.76 13.98 13.73
C ARG A 176 12.94 15.08 13.08
N SER A 177 12.02 14.72 12.19
CA SER A 177 11.16 15.67 11.49
C SER A 177 10.16 16.33 12.45
N LEU A 178 9.49 15.53 13.29
CA LEU A 178 8.57 16.02 14.31
C LEU A 178 9.28 16.88 15.35
N ASP A 179 10.47 16.49 15.80
CA ASP A 179 11.29 17.27 16.73
C ASP A 179 11.68 18.62 16.12
N TYR A 180 12.08 18.64 14.85
CA TYR A 180 12.38 19.89 14.14
C TYR A 180 11.17 20.81 14.10
N ILE A 181 9.99 20.28 13.74
CA ILE A 181 8.74 21.04 13.68
C ILE A 181 8.37 21.53 15.09
N ALA A 182 8.43 20.67 16.10
CA ALA A 182 8.08 20.98 17.48
C ALA A 182 8.93 22.12 18.06
N ASN A 183 10.23 22.15 17.75
CA ASN A 183 11.15 23.22 18.18
C ASN A 183 10.86 24.60 17.55
N LYS A 184 10.05 24.66 16.48
CA LYS A 184 9.59 25.92 15.87
C LYS A 184 8.29 26.43 16.50
N ILE A 185 7.61 25.62 17.30
CA ILE A 185 6.34 26.00 17.93
C ILE A 185 6.65 26.91 19.13
N ASN A 186 6.12 28.14 19.10
CA ASN A 186 6.24 29.05 20.23
C ASN A 186 5.32 28.61 21.37
N THR A 187 5.90 28.01 22.42
CA THR A 187 5.17 27.48 23.57
C THR A 187 5.68 28.10 24.87
N LYS A 188 4.85 28.09 25.92
CA LYS A 188 5.23 28.54 27.27
C LYS A 188 5.02 27.38 28.23
N GLY A 189 6.05 27.06 29.02
CA GLY A 189 6.00 25.96 29.99
C GLY A 189 6.08 24.58 29.34
N LYS A 190 5.79 23.53 30.13
CA LYS A 190 5.78 22.14 29.67
C LYS A 190 4.47 21.86 28.94
N VAL A 191 4.57 21.45 27.68
CA VAL A 191 3.41 21.18 26.81
C VAL A 191 3.61 19.89 26.03
N ILE A 192 2.51 19.36 25.48
CA ILE A 192 2.52 18.23 24.56
C ILE A 192 2.01 18.72 23.21
N ALA A 193 2.80 18.50 22.15
CA ALA A 193 2.35 18.70 20.76
C ALA A 193 1.85 17.36 20.20
N VAL A 194 0.63 17.36 19.67
CA VAL A 194 0.03 16.19 19.04
C VAL A 194 -0.16 16.47 17.56
N PHE A 195 0.37 15.59 16.71
CA PHE A 195 0.35 15.71 15.26
C PHE A 195 -0.64 14.73 14.65
N ASN A 196 -1.34 15.15 13.60
CA ASN A 196 -2.24 14.32 12.82
C ASN A 196 -1.64 14.10 11.42
N PRO A 197 -1.23 12.87 11.05
CA PRO A 197 -0.74 12.56 9.71
C PRO A 197 -1.85 12.49 8.65
N LEU A 198 -3.13 12.45 9.05
CA LEU A 198 -4.21 12.19 8.10
C LEU A 198 -4.64 13.46 7.37
N PRO A 199 -5.09 13.35 6.10
CA PRO A 199 -5.56 14.49 5.32
C PRO A 199 -6.98 14.95 5.66
N TRP A 200 -7.53 14.50 6.80
CA TRP A 200 -8.82 14.95 7.36
C TRP A 200 -8.70 15.19 8.86
N SER A 201 -9.63 15.98 9.41
CA SER A 201 -9.69 16.24 10.85
C SER A 201 -10.02 14.97 11.62
N VAL A 202 -9.37 14.78 12.77
CA VAL A 202 -9.63 13.63 13.64
C VAL A 202 -9.90 14.05 15.06
N THR A 203 -10.83 13.36 15.72
CA THR A 203 -11.00 13.39 17.16
C THR A 203 -10.67 12.00 17.67
N ASN A 204 -9.58 11.87 18.44
CA ASN A 204 -9.15 10.57 18.93
C ASN A 204 -8.63 10.64 20.37
N TRP A 205 -8.69 9.51 21.07
CA TRP A 205 -8.03 9.36 22.36
C TRP A 205 -6.52 9.26 22.15
N VAL A 206 -5.77 10.05 22.91
CA VAL A 206 -4.31 10.09 22.87
C VAL A 206 -3.79 9.83 24.26
N GLU A 207 -2.82 8.92 24.36
CA GLU A 207 -2.11 8.63 25.61
C GLU A 207 -0.68 9.15 25.50
N ALA A 208 -0.32 10.06 26.39
CA ALA A 208 1.03 10.61 26.47
C ALA A 208 1.72 10.08 27.73
N ASN A 209 2.85 9.39 27.55
CA ASN A 209 3.71 8.95 28.64
C ASN A 209 4.66 10.09 29.05
N ALA A 210 4.12 11.12 29.72
CA ALA A 210 4.90 12.26 30.21
C ALA A 210 4.84 12.35 31.74
N GLU A 211 5.82 11.79 32.46
CA GLU A 211 5.96 11.72 33.95
C GLU A 211 4.78 11.09 34.73
N SER A 212 3.55 11.17 34.22
CA SER A 212 2.36 10.43 34.57
C SER A 212 1.64 10.10 33.26
N SER A 213 1.33 8.82 32.99
CA SER A 213 0.54 8.45 31.82
C SER A 213 -0.83 9.12 31.90
N GLN A 214 -1.08 10.09 31.02
CA GLN A 214 -2.33 10.84 30.97
C GLN A 214 -2.93 10.66 29.58
N GLY A 215 -4.19 10.21 29.55
CA GLY A 215 -4.98 10.10 28.34
C GLY A 215 -5.97 11.26 28.21
N PHE A 216 -6.17 11.76 27.00
CA PHE A 216 -7.14 12.83 26.70
C PHE A 216 -7.67 12.71 25.27
N ALA A 217 -8.83 13.31 25.00
CA ALA A 217 -9.36 13.41 23.65
C ALA A 217 -8.71 14.61 22.93
N ALA A 218 -8.11 14.36 21.78
CA ALA A 218 -7.48 15.38 20.94
C ALA A 218 -8.27 15.56 19.64
N GLU A 219 -8.71 16.79 19.38
CA GLU A 219 -9.25 17.20 18.08
C GLU A 219 -8.15 17.83 17.25
N LEU A 220 -7.77 17.23 16.13
CA LEU A 220 -6.62 17.64 15.34
C LEU A 220 -7.03 18.01 13.92
N PRO A 221 -6.51 19.12 13.36
CA PRO A 221 -6.74 19.47 11.97
C PRO A 221 -6.02 18.49 11.01
N PRO A 222 -6.41 18.45 9.73
CA PRO A 222 -5.72 17.66 8.70
C PRO A 222 -4.24 18.02 8.60
N LEU A 223 -3.34 17.03 8.50
CA LEU A 223 -1.89 17.21 8.32
C LEU A 223 -1.28 18.31 9.22
N GLY A 224 -1.78 18.41 10.44
CA GLY A 224 -1.51 19.53 11.33
C GLY A 224 -1.27 19.09 12.76
N TYR A 225 -1.21 20.05 13.67
CA TYR A 225 -0.97 19.78 15.08
C TYR A 225 -1.80 20.68 15.99
N LYS A 226 -1.97 20.25 17.24
CA LYS A 226 -2.39 21.11 18.36
C LYS A 226 -1.45 20.92 19.54
N VAL A 227 -1.36 21.96 20.37
CA VAL A 227 -0.54 21.98 21.59
C VAL A 227 -1.46 21.98 22.80
N TYR A 228 -1.14 21.15 23.77
CA TYR A 228 -1.89 20.97 25.00
C TYR A 228 -0.99 21.31 26.20
N SER A 229 -1.44 22.25 27.03
CA SER A 229 -0.74 22.69 28.24
C SER A 229 -1.48 22.22 29.49
N GLY A 230 -0.76 21.69 30.48
CA GLY A 230 -1.33 21.36 31.78
C GLY A 230 -2.51 20.41 31.67
N VAL A 231 -2.33 19.28 30.96
CA VAL A 231 -3.33 18.22 30.73
C VAL A 231 -3.88 17.78 32.08
N THR A 232 -4.92 18.46 32.51
CA THR A 232 -5.75 18.10 33.62
C THR A 232 -6.99 17.56 32.93
N LEU A 233 -7.38 16.33 33.24
CA LEU A 233 -8.59 15.71 32.68
C LEU A 233 -9.72 16.74 32.69
N GLU A 234 -10.05 17.32 31.53
CA GLU A 234 -11.31 18.02 31.42
C GLU A 234 -12.39 16.96 31.64
N GLU A 235 -13.21 17.18 32.66
CA GLU A 235 -14.29 16.28 33.06
C GLU A 235 -15.34 16.07 31.95
N GLU A 236 -15.20 16.73 30.79
CA GLU A 236 -16.12 16.71 29.64
C GLU A 236 -16.33 15.33 28.99
N THR A 237 -15.56 14.31 29.38
CA THR A 237 -15.75 12.93 28.90
C THR A 237 -16.48 12.01 29.88
N LYS A 238 -16.77 12.45 31.12
CA LYS A 238 -17.61 11.68 32.05
C LYS A 238 -19.03 11.54 31.46
N GLY A 239 -19.41 10.31 31.09
CA GLY A 239 -20.80 9.95 30.78
C GLY A 239 -21.17 9.80 29.30
N LYS A 240 -20.23 9.84 28.35
CA LYS A 240 -20.54 9.56 26.93
C LYS A 240 -20.50 8.08 26.57
N ILE A 241 -19.77 7.26 27.33
CA ILE A 241 -19.68 5.82 27.13
C ILE A 241 -20.20 5.13 28.40
N GLU A 242 -21.26 4.36 28.25
CA GLU A 242 -21.83 3.50 29.28
C GLU A 242 -21.37 2.07 29.02
N VAL A 243 -20.72 1.46 30.01
CA VAL A 243 -20.24 0.07 29.95
C VAL A 243 -20.99 -0.73 31.01
N GLY A 244 -21.87 -1.63 30.55
CA GLY A 244 -22.50 -2.67 31.35
C GLY A 244 -21.78 -4.01 31.19
N GLU A 245 -22.26 -5.06 31.87
CA GLU A 245 -21.62 -6.40 31.79
C GLU A 245 -21.64 -7.01 30.39
N GLU A 246 -22.73 -6.80 29.64
CA GLU A 246 -22.97 -7.41 28.32
C GLU A 246 -23.21 -6.36 27.23
N GLN A 247 -23.00 -5.08 27.56
CA GLN A 247 -23.43 -3.98 26.72
C GLN A 247 -22.46 -2.81 26.79
N ILE A 248 -22.11 -2.25 25.63
CA ILE A 248 -21.39 -0.97 25.52
C ILE A 248 -22.28 -0.01 24.74
N GLU A 249 -22.50 1.18 25.30
CA GLU A 249 -23.34 2.21 24.70
C GLU A 249 -22.59 3.53 24.61
N THR A 250 -22.50 4.08 23.41
CA THR A 250 -21.89 5.39 23.09
C THR A 250 -22.97 6.33 22.55
N PRO A 251 -22.69 7.61 22.23
CA PRO A 251 -23.67 8.48 21.59
C PRO A 251 -24.04 8.01 20.18
N PHE A 252 -23.19 7.18 19.56
CA PHE A 252 -23.33 6.75 18.16
C PHE A 252 -23.82 5.31 18.01
N PHE A 253 -23.49 4.44 18.97
CA PHE A 253 -23.75 3.01 18.86
C PHE A 253 -24.19 2.40 20.20
N LYS A 254 -24.93 1.31 20.11
CA LYS A 254 -25.17 0.37 21.20
C LYS A 254 -24.79 -1.02 20.71
N VAL A 255 -23.91 -1.69 21.44
CA VAL A 255 -23.39 -3.01 21.11
C VAL A 255 -23.69 -3.95 22.28
N THR A 256 -24.19 -5.14 21.98
CA THR A 256 -24.47 -6.19 22.97
C THR A 256 -23.66 -7.44 22.66
N VAL A 257 -23.12 -8.08 23.69
CA VAL A 257 -22.27 -9.26 23.61
C VAL A 257 -22.91 -10.39 24.41
N ASP A 258 -22.97 -11.58 23.84
CA ASP A 258 -23.34 -12.77 24.59
C ASP A 258 -22.18 -13.21 25.50
N LYS A 259 -22.42 -13.28 26.81
CA LYS A 259 -21.38 -13.56 27.81
C LYS A 259 -20.83 -14.99 27.73
N GLY A 260 -21.59 -15.94 27.20
CA GLY A 260 -21.17 -17.34 27.09
C GLY A 260 -20.25 -17.60 25.90
N THR A 261 -20.48 -16.89 24.80
CA THR A 261 -19.81 -17.12 23.51
C THR A 261 -18.85 -16.00 23.12
N GLY A 262 -19.01 -14.80 23.68
CA GLY A 262 -18.29 -13.60 23.30
C GLY A 262 -18.75 -12.99 21.96
N ILE A 263 -19.81 -13.51 21.35
CA ILE A 263 -20.31 -13.06 20.05
C ILE A 263 -21.14 -11.77 20.21
N LEU A 264 -20.97 -10.83 19.28
CA LEU A 264 -21.86 -9.67 19.17
C LEU A 264 -23.27 -10.12 18.77
N THR A 265 -24.26 -9.92 19.64
CA THR A 265 -25.66 -10.28 19.39
C THR A 265 -26.50 -9.13 18.87
N SER A 266 -26.04 -7.89 19.07
CA SER A 266 -26.71 -6.69 18.58
C SER A 266 -25.71 -5.58 18.29
N TRP A 267 -25.89 -4.87 17.17
CA TRP A 267 -25.20 -3.63 16.86
C TRP A 267 -26.22 -2.62 16.32
N ILE A 268 -26.56 -1.63 17.14
CA ILE A 268 -27.52 -0.58 16.81
C ILE A 268 -26.75 0.72 16.58
N ARG A 269 -26.93 1.34 15.41
CA ARG A 269 -26.49 2.72 15.16
C ARG A 269 -27.56 3.69 15.66
N LYS A 270 -27.18 4.59 16.56
CA LYS A 270 -28.02 5.69 17.03
C LYS A 270 -27.98 6.79 15.97
N VAL A 271 -29.14 7.14 15.42
CA VAL A 271 -29.24 8.29 14.52
C VAL A 271 -29.16 9.54 15.39
N ALA A 272 -28.20 10.42 15.11
CA ALA A 272 -28.19 11.73 15.73
C ALA A 272 -29.51 12.43 15.37
N SER A 273 -30.30 12.83 16.37
CA SER A 273 -31.42 13.73 16.15
C SER A 273 -30.87 14.98 15.47
N GLN A 274 -31.20 15.17 14.19
CA GLN A 274 -31.00 16.46 13.54
C GLN A 274 -31.78 17.47 14.39
N SER A 275 -31.05 18.36 15.09
CA SER A 275 -31.63 19.57 15.63
C SER A 275 -32.24 20.32 14.45
N LYS A 276 -33.57 20.30 14.35
CA LYS A 276 -34.31 21.25 13.55
C LYS A 276 -33.91 22.64 14.05
N GLU A 277 -33.04 23.32 13.32
CA GLU A 277 -32.98 24.78 13.37
C GLU A 277 -34.36 25.27 12.93
N THR A 278 -35.23 25.53 13.90
CA THR A 278 -36.40 26.37 13.70
C THR A 278 -35.89 27.80 13.56
N SER A 279 -35.66 28.22 12.33
CA SER A 279 -35.58 29.64 11.98
C SER A 279 -36.97 30.25 12.14
N SER A 280 -37.14 31.05 13.20
CA SER A 280 -38.19 32.07 13.32
C SER A 280 -37.72 33.38 12.72
#